data_AF-A0A7X3XR52-F1
#
_entry.id   AF-A0A7X3XR52-F1
#
_cell.length_a   1.000
_cell.length_b   1.000
_cell.length_c   1.000
_cell.angle_alpha   90.00
_cell.angle_beta   90.00
_cell.angle_gamma   90.00
#
_symmetry.space_group_name_H-M   'P 1'
#
loop_
_entity.id
_entity.type
_entity.pdbx_description
1 polymer ?
#
loop_
_entity_poly.entity_id
_entity_poly.type
_entity_poly.pdbx_seq_one_letter_code
_entity_poly.pdbx_strand_id
1 'polypeptide(L)'
;MKIIEAYIRFIVLFLVLKFRGIRHYAKYFDTPSFSSISDSDKEILKKIKKAVDLAVRFMVFNSDCVYQSLAFAMMLRRRAIPAVVCMGVSSFPFRAHAWVEVNNEVVSGDDSIVSGLYPLKKDRVHG
;
A
#
# COMPACT_ATOMS: atom_id res chain seq x y z
N MET A 1 -12.61 17.14 1.57
CA MET A 1 -12.86 15.81 0.94
C MET A 1 -13.62 14.94 1.94
N LYS A 2 -14.84 14.51 1.62
CA LYS A 2 -15.69 13.79 2.58
C LYS A 2 -15.25 12.33 2.68
N ILE A 3 -15.35 11.73 3.87
CA ILE A 3 -14.92 10.35 4.15
C ILE A 3 -15.57 9.34 3.17
N ILE A 4 -16.85 9.54 2.85
CA ILE A 4 -17.63 8.71 1.90
C ILE A 4 -17.03 8.73 0.48
N GLU A 5 -16.50 9.87 0.06
CA GLU A 5 -15.90 10.03 -1.27
C GLU A 5 -14.59 9.24 -1.40
N ALA A 6 -13.82 9.16 -0.31
CA ALA A 6 -12.62 8.32 -0.25
C ALA A 6 -12.99 6.82 -0.30
N TYR A 7 -14.08 6.43 0.37
CA TYR A 7 -14.58 5.05 0.34
C TYR A 7 -15.06 4.60 -1.04
N ILE A 8 -15.90 5.40 -1.71
CA ILE A 8 -16.41 5.05 -3.05
C ILE A 8 -15.24 4.93 -4.04
N ARG A 9 -14.30 5.88 -3.99
CA ARG A 9 -13.11 5.84 -4.84
C ARG A 9 -12.25 4.61 -4.56
N PHE A 10 -12.15 4.17 -3.31
CA PHE A 10 -11.43 2.95 -2.99
C PHE A 10 -12.08 1.72 -3.62
N ILE A 11 -13.40 1.57 -3.47
CA ILE A 11 -14.13 0.43 -4.04
C ILE A 11 -13.96 0.40 -5.57
N VAL A 12 -14.16 1.55 -6.23
CA VAL A 12 -13.97 1.67 -7.68
C VAL A 12 -12.54 1.34 -8.08
N LEU A 13 -11.54 1.88 -7.37
CA LEU A 13 -10.13 1.60 -7.64
C LEU A 13 -9.84 0.11 -7.50
N PHE A 14 -10.29 -0.51 -6.42
CA PHE A 14 -10.10 -1.93 -6.17
C PHE A 14 -10.69 -2.79 -7.28
N LEU A 15 -11.93 -2.50 -7.70
CA LEU A 15 -12.56 -3.19 -8.82
C LEU A 15 -11.73 -3.02 -10.11
N VAL A 16 -11.31 -1.79 -10.42
CA VAL A 16 -10.47 -1.51 -11.59
C VAL A 16 -9.13 -2.26 -11.53
N LEU A 17 -8.48 -2.30 -10.36
CA LEU A 17 -7.23 -3.04 -10.15
C LEU A 17 -7.40 -4.54 -10.45
N LYS A 18 -8.50 -5.13 -9.95
CA LYS A 18 -8.82 -6.54 -10.16
C LYS A 18 -9.03 -6.87 -11.64
N PHE A 19 -9.61 -5.95 -12.42
CA PHE A 19 -9.88 -6.17 -13.84
C PHE A 19 -8.69 -5.86 -14.77
N ARG A 20 -7.83 -4.88 -14.44
CA ARG A 20 -6.71 -4.48 -15.32
C ARG A 20 -5.40 -5.23 -15.05
N GLY A 21 -5.33 -5.97 -13.95
CA GLY A 21 -4.15 -6.74 -13.55
C GLY A 21 -2.99 -5.87 -13.06
N ILE A 22 -2.06 -6.49 -12.33
CA ILE A 22 -0.99 -5.79 -11.60
C ILE A 22 0.06 -5.12 -12.50
N ARG A 23 0.31 -5.67 -13.71
CA ARG A 23 1.36 -5.20 -14.63
C ARG A 23 1.18 -3.73 -15.03
N HIS A 24 -0.07 -3.26 -15.11
CA HIS A 24 -0.39 -1.88 -15.44
C HIS A 24 0.09 -0.88 -14.36
N TYR A 25 0.41 -1.37 -13.17
CA TYR A 25 0.71 -0.57 -12.00
C TYR A 25 2.16 -0.72 -11.52
N ALA A 26 3.06 -1.21 -12.39
CA ALA A 26 4.49 -1.39 -12.10
C ALA A 26 5.14 -0.14 -11.47
N LYS A 27 4.75 1.06 -11.90
CA LYS A 27 5.26 2.33 -11.37
C LYS A 27 5.09 2.51 -9.85
N TYR A 28 4.14 1.82 -9.22
CA TYR A 28 3.89 1.91 -7.77
C TYR A 28 4.87 1.07 -6.94
N PHE A 29 5.61 0.17 -7.59
CA PHE A 29 6.69 -0.61 -6.98
C PHE A 29 8.04 0.13 -7.05
N ASP A 30 8.15 1.16 -7.89
CA ASP A 30 9.35 1.99 -7.97
C ASP A 30 9.42 2.99 -6.81
N THR A 31 10.65 3.28 -6.36
CA THR A 31 10.97 4.22 -5.28
C THR A 31 10.77 5.68 -5.75
N PRO A 32 9.78 6.43 -5.24
CA PRO A 32 9.65 7.85 -5.46
C PRO A 32 10.71 8.64 -4.66
N SER A 33 10.96 9.89 -5.06
CA SER A 33 11.85 10.81 -4.37
C SER A 33 11.41 11.05 -2.92
N PHE A 34 12.35 11.02 -1.99
CA PHE A 34 12.13 11.27 -0.57
C PHE A 34 11.61 12.71 -0.33
N SER A 35 10.53 12.83 0.45
CA SER A 35 10.06 14.11 0.98
C SER A 35 9.59 13.91 2.42
N SER A 36 10.00 14.75 3.36
CA SER A 36 9.59 14.65 4.77
C SER A 36 8.06 14.59 4.93
N ILE A 37 7.55 13.58 5.65
CA ILE A 37 6.11 13.44 5.96
C ILE A 37 5.75 14.50 7.00
N SER A 38 4.79 15.37 6.68
CA SER A 38 4.23 16.32 7.64
C SER A 38 3.24 15.65 8.62
N ASP A 39 2.92 16.30 9.74
CA ASP A 39 1.87 15.79 10.64
C ASP A 39 0.48 15.75 9.97
N SER A 40 0.22 16.63 9.00
CA SER A 40 -0.98 16.55 8.17
C SER A 40 -1.01 15.29 7.28
N ASP A 41 0.15 14.85 6.79
CA ASP A 41 0.25 13.61 6.00
C ASP A 41 0.00 12.37 6.86
N LYS A 42 0.43 12.38 8.13
CA LYS A 42 0.14 11.30 9.09
C LYS A 42 -1.37 11.14 9.31
N GLU A 43 -2.10 12.24 9.41
CA GLU A 43 -3.57 12.21 9.54
C GLU A 43 -4.24 11.71 8.25
N ILE A 44 -3.70 12.06 7.08
CA ILE A 44 -4.16 11.51 5.79
C ILE A 44 -3.89 10.00 5.73
N LEU A 45 -2.70 9.55 6.11
CA LEU A 45 -2.31 8.14 6.19
C LEU A 45 -3.31 7.34 7.03
N LYS A 46 -3.59 7.79 8.26
CA LYS A 46 -4.57 7.14 9.15
C LYS A 46 -5.97 7.05 8.53
N LYS A 47 -6.45 8.13 7.89
CA LYS A 47 -7.76 8.17 7.25
C LYS A 47 -7.85 7.19 6.08
N ILE A 48 -6.83 7.17 5.24
CA ILE A 48 -6.78 6.26 4.09
C ILE A 48 -6.65 4.82 4.58
N LYS A 49 -5.82 4.54 5.59
CA LYS A 49 -5.67 3.19 6.14
C LYS A 49 -7.01 2.65 6.64
N LYS A 50 -7.74 3.43 7.45
CA LYS A 50 -9.11 3.08 7.88
C LYS A 50 -10.04 2.81 6.69
N ALA A 51 -9.89 3.58 5.61
CA ALA A 51 -10.70 3.40 4.42
C ALA A 51 -10.44 2.05 3.73
N VAL A 52 -9.15 1.68 3.59
CA VAL A 52 -8.72 0.39 3.05
C VAL A 52 -9.21 -0.75 3.95
N ASP A 53 -8.94 -0.67 5.26
CA ASP A 53 -9.30 -1.71 6.23
C ASP A 53 -10.82 -2.00 6.20
N LEU A 54 -11.65 -0.95 6.13
CA LEU A 54 -13.10 -1.11 6.11
C LEU A 54 -13.58 -1.75 4.81
N ALA A 55 -13.04 -1.31 3.67
CA ALA A 55 -13.47 -1.85 2.38
C ALA A 55 -13.01 -3.29 2.16
N VAL A 56 -11.85 -3.67 2.71
CA VAL A 56 -11.42 -5.07 2.80
C VAL A 56 -12.43 -5.90 3.61
N ARG A 57 -12.89 -5.40 4.76
CA ARG A 57 -13.92 -6.08 5.57
C ARG A 57 -15.25 -6.27 4.83
N PHE A 58 -15.65 -5.32 3.99
CA PHE A 58 -16.89 -5.39 3.22
C PHE A 58 -16.78 -6.16 1.91
N MET A 59 -15.57 -6.55 1.51
CA MET A 59 -15.40 -7.35 0.31
C MET A 59 -15.68 -8.83 0.56
N VAL A 60 -16.52 -9.39 -0.30
CA VAL A 60 -16.95 -10.79 -0.25
C VAL A 60 -15.84 -11.78 -0.64
N PHE A 61 -14.78 -11.31 -1.30
CA PHE A 61 -13.67 -12.14 -1.75
C PHE A 61 -12.40 -11.84 -0.96
N ASN A 62 -11.56 -12.87 -0.75
CA ASN A 62 -10.22 -12.71 -0.19
C ASN A 62 -9.48 -11.60 -0.96
N SER A 63 -9.22 -10.49 -0.28
CA SER A 63 -8.50 -9.36 -0.86
C SER A 63 -7.01 -9.66 -0.80
N ASP A 64 -6.40 -9.94 -1.94
CA ASP A 64 -4.95 -10.17 -1.98
C ASP A 64 -4.23 -8.95 -1.42
N CYS A 65 -3.30 -9.18 -0.48
CA CYS A 65 -2.52 -8.12 0.18
C CYS A 65 -1.91 -7.15 -0.84
N VAL A 66 -1.49 -7.67 -2.00
CA VAL A 66 -0.94 -6.89 -3.11
C VAL A 66 -1.92 -5.84 -3.65
N TYR A 67 -3.19 -6.19 -3.85
CA TYR A 67 -4.19 -5.21 -4.32
C TYR A 67 -4.50 -4.16 -3.25
N GLN A 68 -4.47 -4.53 -1.98
CA GLN A 68 -4.67 -3.60 -0.87
C GLN A 68 -3.53 -2.59 -0.79
N SER A 69 -2.28 -3.06 -0.79
CA SER A 69 -1.08 -2.21 -0.77
C SER A 69 -1.05 -1.30 -2.00
N LEU A 70 -1.43 -1.82 -3.16
CA LEU A 70 -1.49 -1.02 -4.38
C LEU A 70 -2.55 0.08 -4.30
N ALA A 71 -3.77 -0.25 -3.89
CA ALA A 71 -4.83 0.73 -3.71
C ALA A 71 -4.46 1.82 -2.69
N PHE A 72 -3.79 1.41 -1.60
CA PHE A 72 -3.28 2.32 -0.58
C PHE A 72 -2.22 3.27 -1.14
N ALA A 73 -1.18 2.75 -1.80
CA ALA A 73 -0.12 3.54 -2.41
C ALA A 73 -0.66 4.49 -3.50
N MET A 74 -1.62 4.04 -4.31
CA MET A 74 -2.28 4.87 -5.31
C MET A 74 -2.98 6.09 -4.69
N MET A 75 -3.70 5.89 -3.59
CA MET A 75 -4.37 6.98 -2.90
C MET A 75 -3.40 7.96 -2.25
N LEU A 76 -2.28 7.47 -1.71
CA LEU A 76 -1.22 8.31 -1.15
C LEU A 76 -0.55 9.15 -2.24
N ARG A 77 -0.13 8.54 -3.35
CA ARG A 77 0.49 9.27 -4.46
C ARG A 77 -0.42 10.31 -5.10
N ARG A 78 -1.74 10.06 -5.16
CA ARG A 78 -2.73 11.07 -5.60
C ARG A 78 -2.79 12.31 -4.71
N ARG A 79 -2.23 12.24 -3.51
CA ARG A 79 -2.13 13.35 -2.54
C ARG A 79 -0.68 13.81 -2.36
N ALA A 80 0.17 13.52 -3.34
CA ALA A 80 1.59 13.85 -3.34
C ALA A 80 2.41 13.20 -2.20
N ILE A 81 1.91 12.12 -1.60
CA ILE A 81 2.66 11.34 -0.61
C ILE A 81 3.44 10.24 -1.35
N PRO A 82 4.79 10.20 -1.25
CA PRO A 82 5.66 9.31 -2.01
C PRO A 82 5.65 7.87 -1.47
N ALA A 83 4.56 7.15 -1.70
CA ALA A 83 4.38 5.76 -1.24
C ALA A 83 4.95 4.71 -2.20
N VAL A 84 5.56 3.65 -1.68
CA VAL A 84 6.10 2.49 -2.43
C VAL A 84 5.36 1.25 -2.03
N VAL A 85 4.94 0.44 -3.00
CA VAL A 85 4.47 -0.92 -2.73
C VAL A 85 5.68 -1.85 -2.65
N CYS A 86 5.87 -2.44 -1.48
CA CYS A 86 6.90 -3.44 -1.23
C CYS A 86 6.28 -4.84 -1.20
N MET A 87 7.06 -5.85 -1.56
CA MET A 87 6.66 -7.26 -1.47
C MET A 87 7.81 -8.06 -0.87
N GLY A 88 7.48 -9.08 -0.10
CA GLY A 88 8.48 -9.93 0.53
C GLY A 88 7.93 -11.31 0.85
N VAL A 89 8.87 -12.24 1.04
CA VAL A 89 8.58 -13.64 1.31
C VAL A 89 9.40 -14.16 2.49
N SER A 90 8.87 -15.13 3.22
CA SER A 90 9.63 -15.98 4.14
C SER A 90 9.53 -17.42 3.66
N SER A 91 10.61 -18.19 3.79
CA SER A 91 10.68 -19.60 3.39
C SER A 91 10.04 -20.53 4.44
N PHE A 92 10.22 -20.26 5.74
CA PHE A 92 9.62 -21.06 6.81
C PHE A 92 9.16 -20.22 8.02
N PRO A 93 7.86 -20.27 8.40
CA PRO A 93 6.75 -20.76 7.57
C PRO A 93 6.67 -19.97 6.26
N PHE A 94 6.18 -20.60 5.18
CA PHE A 94 6.02 -19.89 3.90
C PHE A 94 4.99 -18.77 4.06
N ARG A 95 5.42 -17.52 3.86
CA ARG A 95 4.54 -16.35 3.86
C ARG A 95 4.93 -15.45 2.71
N ALA A 96 3.95 -14.91 2.01
CA ALA A 96 4.14 -13.84 1.04
C ALA A 96 3.24 -12.68 1.46
N HIS A 97 3.80 -11.48 1.54
CA HIS A 97 3.04 -10.28 1.90
C HIS A 97 3.47 -9.09 1.07
N ALA A 98 2.53 -8.18 0.88
CA ALA A 98 2.77 -6.86 0.33
C ALA A 98 2.46 -5.81 1.39
N TRP A 99 3.30 -4.78 1.45
CA TRP A 99 3.14 -3.65 2.36
C TRP A 99 3.39 -2.35 1.59
N VAL A 100 3.18 -1.22 2.27
CA VAL A 100 3.51 0.09 1.72
C VAL A 100 4.51 0.78 2.62
N GLU A 101 5.57 1.31 2.01
CA GLU A 101 6.53 2.18 2.68
C GLU A 101 6.33 3.63 2.25
N VAL A 102 6.49 4.57 3.18
CA VAL A 102 6.67 6.00 2.89
C VAL A 102 7.90 6.44 3.66
N ASN A 103 8.91 6.99 2.97
CA ASN A 103 10.21 7.34 3.58
C ASN A 103 10.83 6.20 4.42
N ASN A 104 10.80 4.97 3.90
CA ASN A 104 11.30 3.76 4.57
C ASN A 104 10.56 3.36 5.87
N GLU A 105 9.46 4.03 6.21
CA GLU A 105 8.56 3.60 7.29
C GLU A 105 7.44 2.74 6.72
N VAL A 106 7.16 1.61 7.36
CA VAL A 106 6.02 0.75 7.02
C VAL A 106 4.74 1.45 7.48
N VAL A 107 3.84 1.73 6.53
CA VAL A 107 2.58 2.46 6.81
C VAL A 107 1.34 1.62 6.54
N SER A 108 1.50 0.40 6.04
CA SER A 108 0.44 -0.55 5.73
C SER A 108 0.97 -1.96 5.87
N GLY A 109 0.11 -2.91 6.21
CA GLY A 109 0.55 -4.26 6.63
C GLY A 109 0.82 -4.30 8.13
N ASP A 110 1.11 -5.50 8.62
CA ASP A 110 1.47 -5.74 10.02
C ASP A 110 3.00 -5.71 10.15
N ASP A 111 3.54 -4.77 10.93
CA ASP A 111 4.98 -4.60 11.17
C ASP A 111 5.65 -5.90 11.68
N SER A 112 4.93 -6.70 12.44
CA SER A 112 5.42 -7.98 12.95
C SER A 112 5.62 -9.02 11.84
N ILE A 113 4.83 -8.91 10.77
CA ILE A 113 4.97 -9.73 9.58
C ILE A 113 6.11 -9.21 8.72
N VAL A 114 6.18 -7.89 8.47
CA VAL A 114 7.18 -7.27 7.59
C VAL A 114 8.61 -7.50 8.09
N SER A 115 8.83 -7.46 9.41
CA SER A 115 10.16 -7.62 10.02
C SER A 115 10.81 -8.99 9.75
N GLY A 116 10.01 -10.01 9.43
CA GLY A 116 10.48 -11.37 9.14
C GLY A 116 10.48 -11.75 7.65
N LEU A 117 10.21 -10.81 6.74
CA LEU A 117 10.14 -11.05 5.31
C LEU A 117 11.40 -10.56 4.59
N TYR A 118 11.87 -11.37 3.64
CA TYR A 118 12.90 -10.97 2.69
C TYR A 118 12.24 -10.19 1.55
N PRO A 119 12.57 -8.89 1.34
CA PRO A 119 11.98 -8.11 0.26
C PRO A 119 12.41 -8.65 -1.11
N LEU A 120 11.44 -8.85 -2.01
CA LEU A 120 11.64 -9.46 -3.34
C LEU A 120 12.33 -8.52 -4.34
N LYS A 121 12.40 -7.22 -4.04
CA LYS A 121 13.32 -6.28 -4.70
C LYS A 121 13.51 -5.06 -3.80
N LYS A 122 14.73 -4.82 -3.35
CA LYS A 122 15.12 -3.59 -2.66
C LYS A 122 16.53 -3.24 -3.12
N ASP A 123 16.64 -2.54 -4.25
CA ASP A 123 17.86 -1.77 -4.49
C ASP A 123 17.82 -0.63 -3.46
N ARG A 124 18.33 -0.90 -2.25
CA ARG A 124 18.60 0.13 -1.25
C ARG A 124 19.71 0.98 -1.82
N VAL A 125 19.36 2.04 -2.52
CA VAL A 125 20.33 3.11 -2.79
C VAL A 125 20.59 3.75 -1.43
N HIS A 126 21.65 3.29 -0.76
CA HIS A 126 22.28 4.01 0.33
C HIS A 126 22.83 5.31 -0.27
N GLY A 127 22.14 6.42 -0.02
CA GLY A 127 22.62 7.78 -0.22
C GLY A 127 22.73 8.45 1.13
#